data_AF-Q2EG30-F1
#
_entry.id   AF-Q2EG30-F1
#
_cell.length_a   1.000
_cell.length_b   1.000
_cell.length_c   1.000
_cell.angle_alpha   90.00
_cell.angle_beta   90.00
_cell.angle_gamma   90.00
#
_symmetry.space_group_name_H-M   'P 1'
#
loop_
_entity.id
_entity.type
_entity.pdbx_description
1 polymer ?
#
loop_
_entity_poly.entity_id
_entity_poly.type
_entity_poly.pdbx_seq_one_letter_code
_entity_poly.pdbx_strand_id
1 'polypeptide(L)'
;LMFEGTRGSTAYLDIALDALSIRRGSCNRVCMMQTCSFDIPNDLCDWTWIPTASGAKWTQKKGSSGKPGVGPDGDFSSPGSGHYMLLDPKNARPGQKAVLLSPVSPSSGCLSFSFHYVLRGQSPGAALHVYASVLGSIRKHTLFSGQPGPTWQAVSVNYTAVGRIQ
;
A
#
# COMPACT_ATOMS: atom_id res chain seq x y z
N LEU A 1 -1.06 20.92 -19.68
CA LEU A 1 -1.36 20.73 -21.12
C LEU A 1 -2.86 20.85 -21.25
N MET A 2 -3.36 21.60 -22.22
CA MET A 2 -4.80 21.85 -22.39
C MET A 2 -5.15 21.65 -23.86
N PHE A 3 -6.23 20.93 -24.11
CA PHE A 3 -6.81 20.73 -25.44
C PHE A 3 -8.13 21.49 -25.46
N GLU A 4 -8.26 22.45 -26.37
CA GLU A 4 -9.51 23.17 -26.63
C GLU A 4 -10.01 22.76 -28.01
N GLY A 5 -11.24 22.25 -28.08
CA GLY A 5 -11.90 21.87 -29.32
C GLY A 5 -13.19 22.67 -29.50
N THR A 6 -13.36 23.31 -30.65
CA THR A 6 -14.60 24.02 -31.01
C THR A 6 -15.28 23.31 -32.17
N ARG A 7 -16.52 22.84 -31.97
CA ARG A 7 -17.32 22.18 -33.01
C ARG A 7 -18.12 23.23 -33.81
N GLY A 8 -18.24 23.04 -35.13
CA GLY A 8 -19.10 23.84 -36.01
C GLY A 8 -20.59 23.49 -35.90
N SER A 9 -21.44 24.16 -36.68
CA SER A 9 -22.92 24.10 -36.58
C SER A 9 -23.58 22.85 -37.20
N THR A 10 -22.82 21.90 -37.74
CA THR A 10 -23.36 20.74 -38.47
C THR A 10 -23.16 19.42 -37.71
N ALA A 11 -23.94 18.41 -38.09
CA ALA A 11 -23.94 17.08 -37.46
C ALA A 11 -22.69 16.23 -37.79
N TYR A 12 -21.88 16.62 -38.78
CA TYR A 12 -20.91 15.74 -39.46
C TYR A 12 -19.44 15.99 -39.09
N LEU A 13 -19.13 16.51 -37.89
CA LEU A 13 -17.76 16.75 -37.44
C LEU A 13 -17.56 16.25 -36.01
N ASP A 14 -16.65 15.29 -35.85
CA ASP A 14 -16.25 14.72 -34.57
C ASP A 14 -14.75 14.95 -34.34
N ILE A 15 -14.38 15.39 -33.13
CA ILE A 15 -12.99 15.57 -32.72
C ILE A 15 -12.65 14.38 -31.81
N ALA A 16 -11.66 13.58 -32.21
CA ALA A 16 -11.18 12.44 -31.44
C ALA A 16 -9.68 12.61 -31.13
N LEU A 17 -9.28 12.25 -29.90
CA LEU A 17 -7.90 12.25 -29.44
C LEU A 17 -7.53 10.81 -29.06
N ASP A 18 -6.34 10.36 -29.45
CA ASP A 18 -5.81 9.05 -29.06
C ASP A 18 -4.30 9.12 -28.83
N ALA A 19 -3.74 8.12 -28.13
CA ALA A 19 -2.31 7.93 -27.88
C ALA A 19 -1.55 9.16 -27.31
N LEU A 20 -2.23 10.01 -26.54
CA LEU A 20 -1.61 11.17 -25.90
C LEU A 20 -0.63 10.73 -24.80
N SER A 21 0.65 11.10 -24.92
CA SER A 21 1.66 10.85 -23.89
C SER A 21 2.49 12.11 -23.59
N ILE A 22 2.69 12.39 -22.31
CA ILE A 22 3.52 13.50 -21.83
C ILE A 22 4.58 12.90 -20.90
N ARG A 23 5.86 13.01 -21.26
CA ARG A 23 6.99 12.61 -20.40
C ARG A 23 7.68 13.87 -19.86
N ARG A 24 7.81 13.98 -18.53
CA ARG A 24 8.64 15.02 -17.89
C ARG A 24 9.72 14.35 -17.05
N GLY A 25 10.98 14.74 -17.28
CA GLY A 25 12.15 14.26 -16.54
C GLY A 25 12.50 12.78 -16.79
N SER A 26 13.69 12.39 -16.36
CA SER A 26 14.09 11.00 -16.26
C SER A 26 13.58 10.43 -14.93
N CYS A 27 12.95 9.25 -14.92
CA CYS A 27 12.93 8.36 -13.75
C CYS A 27 14.34 7.77 -13.52
N ASN A 28 15.37 8.64 -13.59
CA ASN A 28 16.77 8.32 -13.37
C ASN A 28 17.30 9.10 -12.17
N ARG A 29 16.42 9.45 -11.22
CA ARG A 29 16.84 9.58 -9.83
C ARG A 29 16.94 8.17 -9.31
N VAL A 30 17.99 7.86 -8.56
CA VAL A 30 18.14 6.62 -7.79
C VAL A 30 16.77 6.27 -7.20
N CYS A 31 16.09 5.29 -7.79
CA CYS A 31 14.95 4.68 -7.14
C CYS A 31 15.57 3.96 -5.94
N MET A 32 15.57 4.63 -4.78
CA MET A 32 15.98 3.98 -3.55
C MET A 32 14.96 2.89 -3.29
N MET A 33 15.30 1.66 -3.70
CA MET A 33 14.47 0.51 -3.46
C MET A 33 14.70 0.09 -2.00
N GLN A 34 13.87 0.60 -1.11
CA GLN A 34 13.81 0.11 0.26
C GLN A 34 12.89 -1.10 0.29
N THR A 35 13.47 -2.29 0.38
CA THR A 35 12.73 -3.54 0.54
C THR A 35 12.79 -3.95 2.00
N CYS A 36 11.64 -4.29 2.58
CA CYS A 36 11.59 -4.89 3.90
C CYS A 36 10.80 -6.19 3.83
N SER A 37 11.48 -7.33 4.03
CA SER A 37 10.81 -8.63 4.17
C SER A 37 10.32 -8.88 5.60
N PHE A 38 10.80 -8.10 6.57
CA PHE A 38 10.59 -8.33 8.01
C PHE A 38 11.21 -9.62 8.54
N ASP A 39 12.11 -10.31 7.83
CA ASP A 39 12.59 -11.63 8.26
C ASP A 39 13.46 -11.64 9.53
N ILE A 40 14.11 -10.51 9.84
CA ILE A 40 15.03 -10.37 10.97
C ILE A 40 14.22 -10.02 12.24
N PRO A 41 14.23 -10.85 13.30
CA PRO A 41 13.49 -10.57 14.52
C PRO A 41 13.88 -9.22 15.16
N ASN A 42 12.88 -8.41 15.50
CA ASN A 42 13.03 -7.06 16.05
C ASN A 42 13.65 -6.02 15.12
N ASP A 43 13.83 -6.35 13.83
CA ASP A 43 14.19 -5.39 12.79
C ASP A 43 13.05 -5.27 11.79
N LEU A 44 12.57 -4.05 11.62
CA LEU A 44 11.41 -3.73 10.80
C LEU A 44 11.77 -2.74 9.70
N CYS A 45 13.05 -2.57 9.39
CA CYS A 45 13.54 -1.69 8.35
C CYS A 45 12.96 -0.26 8.47
N ASP A 46 13.03 0.30 9.69
CA ASP A 46 12.48 1.61 10.08
C ASP A 46 10.94 1.76 9.99
N TRP A 47 10.21 0.69 9.68
CA TRP A 47 8.76 0.69 9.83
C TRP A 47 8.38 0.75 11.30
N THR A 48 7.33 1.51 11.60
CA THR A 48 6.81 1.69 12.95
C THR A 48 5.30 1.48 12.97
N TRP A 49 4.69 1.35 14.15
CA TRP A 49 3.24 1.33 14.29
C TRP A 49 2.80 2.26 15.40
N ILE A 50 1.58 2.78 15.27
CA ILE A 50 1.00 3.66 16.27
C ILE A 50 0.29 2.80 17.32
N PRO A 51 0.68 2.86 18.61
CA PRO A 51 -0.06 2.21 19.68
C PRO A 51 -1.48 2.76 19.77
N THR A 52 -2.45 1.88 19.97
CA THR A 52 -3.85 2.28 20.18
C THR A 52 -4.24 2.04 21.62
N ALA A 53 -5.15 2.85 22.16
CA ALA A 53 -5.65 2.68 23.53
C ALA A 53 -6.35 1.32 23.75
N SER A 54 -6.81 0.69 22.66
CA SER A 54 -7.42 -0.64 22.71
C SER A 54 -6.42 -1.79 22.71
N GLY A 55 -5.12 -1.52 22.49
CA GLY A 55 -4.08 -2.55 22.36
C GLY A 55 -3.91 -3.11 20.95
N ALA A 56 -4.74 -2.70 19.98
CA ALA A 56 -4.61 -3.11 18.59
C ALA A 56 -3.28 -2.59 18.02
N LYS A 57 -2.47 -3.51 17.49
CA LYS A 57 -1.13 -3.23 16.98
C LYS A 57 -0.72 -4.24 15.91
N TRP A 58 0.22 -3.84 15.08
CA TRP A 58 0.93 -4.74 14.17
C TRP A 58 2.03 -5.47 14.92
N THR A 59 2.19 -6.76 14.65
CA THR A 59 3.17 -7.63 15.29
C THR A 59 3.92 -8.43 14.25
N GLN A 60 5.24 -8.52 14.39
CA GLN A 60 6.07 -9.40 13.59
C GLN A 60 5.78 -10.86 13.97
N LYS A 61 5.38 -11.69 13.00
CA LYS A 61 4.91 -13.05 13.23
C LYS A 61 5.64 -14.03 12.32
N LYS A 62 6.05 -15.17 12.90
CA LYS A 62 6.54 -16.35 12.19
C LYS A 62 5.47 -17.43 12.09
N GLY A 63 5.41 -18.08 10.94
CA GLY A 63 4.49 -19.20 10.68
C GLY A 63 3.02 -18.80 10.66
N SER A 64 2.14 -19.77 10.89
CA SER A 64 0.69 -19.56 10.84
C SER A 64 0.21 -18.52 11.86
N SER A 65 -0.87 -17.81 11.50
CA SER A 65 -1.66 -16.97 12.41
C SER A 65 -2.24 -17.74 13.62
N GLY A 66 -2.23 -19.07 13.56
CA GLY A 66 -2.63 -19.98 14.64
C GLY A 66 -4.09 -20.44 14.56
N LYS A 67 -4.89 -19.91 13.62
CA LYS A 67 -6.25 -20.38 13.34
C LYS A 67 -6.33 -20.96 11.93
N PRO A 68 -6.75 -22.23 11.77
CA PRO A 68 -6.94 -22.82 10.44
C PRO A 68 -7.87 -21.99 9.57
N GLY A 69 -7.50 -21.79 8.30
CA GLY A 69 -8.29 -21.03 7.34
C GLY A 69 -8.31 -19.51 7.53
N VAL A 70 -7.46 -18.95 8.41
CA VAL A 70 -7.35 -17.50 8.65
C VAL A 70 -5.90 -17.03 8.53
N GLY A 71 -5.70 -15.82 7.99
CA GLY A 71 -4.36 -15.25 7.77
C GLY A 71 -3.50 -16.11 6.85
N PRO A 72 -2.18 -15.89 6.75
CA PRO A 72 -1.30 -16.76 5.96
C PRO A 72 -0.86 -18.01 6.75
N ASP A 73 -0.43 -19.03 6.04
CA ASP A 73 0.19 -20.24 6.64
C ASP A 73 1.67 -20.01 7.01
N GLY A 74 2.29 -18.98 6.43
CA GLY A 74 3.63 -18.51 6.72
C GLY A 74 3.98 -17.25 5.91
N ASP A 75 5.20 -16.75 6.10
CA ASP A 75 5.72 -15.62 5.34
C ASP A 75 5.72 -15.89 3.82
N PHE A 76 5.59 -14.83 3.04
CA PHE A 76 5.62 -14.86 1.58
C PHE A 76 7.04 -14.98 1.02
N SER A 77 7.97 -14.14 1.50
CA SER A 77 9.35 -14.06 0.98
C SER A 77 10.18 -15.29 1.30
N SER A 78 10.01 -15.83 2.50
CA SER A 78 10.78 -16.92 3.08
C SER A 78 9.83 -17.93 3.78
N PRO A 79 9.02 -18.69 3.03
CA PRO A 79 8.03 -19.60 3.60
C PRO A 79 8.65 -20.58 4.62
N GLY A 80 8.08 -20.62 5.83
CA GLY A 80 8.51 -21.51 6.92
C GLY A 80 9.65 -20.97 7.81
N SER A 81 10.48 -20.06 7.32
CA SER A 81 11.61 -19.51 8.08
C SER A 81 11.47 -18.01 8.39
N GLY A 82 10.78 -17.27 7.54
CA GLY A 82 10.60 -15.83 7.57
C GLY A 82 9.50 -15.31 8.48
N HIS A 83 9.38 -13.99 8.51
CA HIS A 83 8.37 -13.29 9.30
C HIS A 83 7.61 -12.28 8.45
N TYR A 84 6.41 -11.93 8.89
CA TYR A 84 5.58 -10.92 8.27
C TYR A 84 4.90 -10.06 9.35
N MET A 85 4.38 -8.90 8.96
CA MET A 85 3.58 -8.08 9.86
C MET A 85 2.12 -8.53 9.88
N LEU A 86 1.64 -8.87 11.08
CA LEU A 86 0.28 -9.32 11.34
C LEU A 86 -0.43 -8.33 12.26
N LEU A 87 -1.62 -7.87 11.88
CA LEU A 87 -2.58 -7.32 12.84
C LEU A 87 -3.26 -8.48 13.56
N ASP A 88 -2.72 -8.88 14.72
CA ASP A 88 -3.16 -10.09 15.41
C ASP A 88 -4.56 -9.88 16.03
N PRO A 89 -5.57 -10.68 15.64
CA PRO A 89 -6.93 -10.58 16.20
C PRO A 89 -6.98 -10.85 17.71
N LYS A 90 -5.96 -11.47 18.31
CA LYS A 90 -5.87 -11.61 19.78
C LYS A 90 -5.71 -10.27 20.50
N ASN A 91 -5.16 -9.27 19.80
CA ASN A 91 -4.89 -7.94 20.34
C ASN A 91 -5.87 -6.87 19.83
N ALA A 92 -6.85 -7.24 18.99
CA ALA A 92 -7.77 -6.29 18.36
C ALA A 92 -9.21 -6.80 18.39
N ARG A 93 -10.15 -5.93 18.74
CA ARG A 93 -11.60 -6.21 18.67
C ARG A 93 -12.15 -5.89 17.27
N PRO A 94 -13.31 -6.46 16.87
CA PRO A 94 -13.97 -6.10 15.62
C PRO A 94 -14.12 -4.58 15.45
N GLY A 95 -13.80 -4.08 14.25
CA GLY A 95 -13.87 -2.65 13.90
C GLY A 95 -12.68 -1.80 14.37
N GLN A 96 -11.79 -2.33 15.21
CA GLN A 96 -10.58 -1.60 15.60
C GLN A 96 -9.55 -1.55 14.46
N LYS A 97 -8.83 -0.44 14.40
CA LYS A 97 -7.83 -0.16 13.37
C LYS A 97 -6.47 0.03 14.03
N ALA A 98 -5.42 -0.44 13.38
CA ALA A 98 -4.04 -0.16 13.74
C ALA A 98 -3.28 0.33 12.51
N VAL A 99 -2.35 1.25 12.70
CA VAL A 99 -1.58 1.87 11.61
C VAL A 99 -0.15 1.37 11.66
N LEU A 100 0.32 0.85 10.52
CA LEU A 100 1.73 0.60 10.24
C LEU A 100 2.23 1.74 9.35
N LEU A 101 3.33 2.37 9.73
CA LEU A 101 3.93 3.53 9.07
C LEU A 101 5.24 3.14 8.42
N SER A 102 5.40 3.51 7.15
CA SER A 102 6.65 3.40 6.41
C SER A 102 7.69 4.39 6.92
N PRO A 103 8.99 4.17 6.67
CA PRO A 103 9.97 5.24 6.76
C PRO A 103 9.64 6.37 5.78
N VAL A 104 9.98 7.60 6.15
CA VAL A 104 9.75 8.77 5.30
C VAL A 104 10.67 8.68 4.08
N SER A 105 10.06 8.69 2.89
CA SER A 105 10.75 8.55 1.60
C SER A 105 10.79 9.89 0.86
N PRO A 106 11.98 10.44 0.52
CA PRO A 106 12.06 11.63 -0.31
C PRO A 106 11.67 11.29 -1.76
N SER A 107 10.71 12.01 -2.31
CA SER A 107 10.25 11.86 -3.70
C SER A 107 10.43 13.14 -4.50
N SER A 108 10.91 12.99 -5.74
CA SER A 108 10.98 14.06 -6.73
C SER A 108 9.83 14.04 -7.74
N GLY A 109 8.81 13.21 -7.52
CA GLY A 109 7.61 13.24 -8.35
C GLY A 109 6.97 11.90 -8.68
N CYS A 110 7.64 10.75 -8.56
CA CYS A 110 7.00 9.45 -8.81
C CYS A 110 7.57 8.39 -7.86
N LEU A 111 6.68 7.79 -7.08
CA LEU A 111 6.95 6.63 -6.24
C LEU A 111 6.14 5.45 -6.76
N SER A 112 6.77 4.28 -6.82
CA SER A 112 6.11 3.00 -7.00
C SER A 112 6.23 2.24 -5.70
N PHE A 113 5.11 1.74 -5.18
CA PHE A 113 5.05 0.96 -3.96
C PHE A 113 4.42 -0.39 -4.28
N SER A 114 5.17 -1.46 -4.02
CA SER A 114 4.70 -2.83 -4.20
C SER A 114 4.78 -3.60 -2.89
N PHE A 115 3.79 -4.46 -2.67
CA PHE A 115 3.69 -5.28 -1.47
C PHE A 115 2.82 -6.51 -1.72
N HIS A 116 2.90 -7.46 -0.80
CA HIS A 116 2.02 -8.62 -0.77
C HIS A 116 1.15 -8.55 0.49
N TYR A 117 -0.13 -8.89 0.37
CA TYR A 117 -1.05 -8.93 1.51
C TYR A 117 -1.93 -10.17 1.51
N VAL A 118 -2.40 -10.57 2.69
CA VAL A 118 -3.41 -11.61 2.89
C VAL A 118 -4.51 -11.10 3.79
N LEU A 119 -5.74 -11.17 3.29
CA LEU A 119 -6.97 -11.03 4.07
C LEU A 119 -7.78 -12.32 3.93
N ARG A 120 -7.31 -13.41 4.56
CA ARG A 120 -7.96 -14.72 4.49
C ARG A 120 -8.92 -14.91 5.66
N GLY A 121 -10.18 -15.22 5.36
CA GLY A 121 -11.26 -15.41 6.32
C GLY A 121 -12.50 -14.58 5.97
N GLN A 122 -13.64 -14.89 6.57
CA GLN A 122 -14.91 -14.21 6.28
C GLN A 122 -15.30 -13.30 7.46
N SER A 123 -15.16 -12.00 7.26
CA SER A 123 -15.56 -10.98 8.24
C SER A 123 -16.05 -9.73 7.50
N PRO A 124 -17.35 -9.40 7.58
CA PRO A 124 -17.89 -8.20 6.96
C PRO A 124 -17.16 -6.94 7.43
N GLY A 125 -16.75 -6.09 6.48
CA GLY A 125 -16.05 -4.84 6.78
C GLY A 125 -14.54 -4.96 7.03
N ALA A 126 -13.96 -6.17 6.92
CA ALA A 126 -12.51 -6.33 6.94
C ALA A 126 -11.91 -5.85 5.60
N ALA A 127 -11.03 -4.86 5.65
CA ALA A 127 -10.33 -4.30 4.49
C ALA A 127 -8.95 -3.81 4.88
N LEU A 128 -8.03 -3.82 3.92
CA LEU A 128 -6.72 -3.18 4.02
C LEU A 128 -6.78 -1.87 3.24
N HIS A 129 -6.52 -0.73 3.88
CA HIS A 129 -6.42 0.54 3.18
C HIS A 129 -5.00 1.05 3.22
N VAL A 130 -4.48 1.44 2.05
CA VAL A 130 -3.16 2.06 1.92
C VAL A 130 -3.36 3.51 1.54
N TYR A 131 -2.68 4.39 2.27
CA TYR A 131 -2.69 5.82 2.05
C TYR A 131 -1.27 6.34 1.87
N ALA A 132 -1.14 7.44 1.14
CA ALA A 132 0.10 8.22 1.11
C ALA A 132 -0.19 9.69 1.34
N SER A 133 0.76 10.38 1.94
CA SER A 133 0.71 11.82 2.19
C SER A 133 2.09 12.45 2.15
N VAL A 134 2.16 13.70 1.73
CA VAL A 134 3.35 14.53 1.97
C VAL A 134 3.38 14.87 3.46
N LEU A 135 4.53 14.70 4.13
CA LEU A 135 4.70 14.97 5.54
C LEU A 135 4.27 16.42 5.88
N GLY A 136 3.38 16.56 6.86
CA GLY A 136 2.77 17.85 7.24
C GLY A 136 1.49 18.19 6.48
N SER A 137 1.14 17.44 5.43
CA SER A 137 -0.16 17.54 4.76
C SER A 137 -1.25 16.89 5.62
N ILE A 138 -2.39 17.57 5.75
CA ILE A 138 -3.61 17.00 6.34
C ILE A 138 -4.28 16.02 5.35
N ARG A 139 -4.03 16.22 4.05
CA ARG A 139 -4.63 15.42 2.98
C ARG A 139 -3.88 14.10 2.80
N LYS A 140 -4.59 13.00 3.03
CA LYS A 140 -4.18 11.63 2.71
C LYS A 140 -4.82 11.18 1.40
N HIS A 141 -4.04 10.57 0.53
CA HIS A 141 -4.51 10.00 -0.73
C HIS A 141 -4.64 8.48 -0.58
N THR A 142 -5.83 7.94 -0.87
CA THR A 142 -6.03 6.49 -0.93
C THR A 142 -5.32 5.93 -2.15
N LEU A 143 -4.39 5.01 -1.94
CA LEU A 143 -3.67 4.31 -3.01
C LEU A 143 -4.30 2.95 -3.32
N PHE A 144 -4.78 2.25 -2.29
CA PHE A 144 -5.29 0.89 -2.44
C PHE A 144 -6.35 0.55 -1.39
N SER A 145 -7.31 -0.29 -1.77
CA SER A 145 -8.27 -0.92 -0.88
C SER A 145 -8.31 -2.42 -1.16
N GLY A 146 -7.68 -3.21 -0.30
CA GLY A 146 -7.61 -4.66 -0.38
C GLY A 146 -8.89 -5.33 0.09
N GLN A 147 -9.24 -6.43 -0.58
CA GLN A 147 -10.39 -7.25 -0.29
C GLN A 147 -9.96 -8.65 0.17
N PRO A 148 -10.84 -9.44 0.80
CA PRO A 148 -10.53 -10.80 1.19
C PRO A 148 -10.09 -11.69 0.02
N GLY A 149 -9.13 -12.57 0.27
CA GLY A 149 -8.57 -13.48 -0.73
C GLY A 149 -7.99 -14.76 -0.09
N PRO A 150 -7.91 -15.87 -0.84
CA PRO A 150 -7.50 -17.17 -0.29
C PRO A 150 -5.99 -17.28 -0.03
N THR A 151 -5.18 -16.47 -0.71
CA THR A 151 -3.71 -16.55 -0.71
C THR A 151 -3.09 -15.14 -0.75
N TRP A 152 -1.75 -15.06 -0.67
CA TRP A 152 -1.01 -13.81 -0.86
C TRP A 152 -1.35 -13.15 -2.19
N GLN A 153 -1.70 -11.86 -2.12
CA GLN A 153 -2.05 -11.04 -3.28
C GLN A 153 -0.96 -9.99 -3.49
N ALA A 154 -0.40 -9.95 -4.70
CA ALA A 154 0.56 -8.93 -5.11
C ALA A 154 -0.16 -7.63 -5.47
N VAL A 155 0.38 -6.51 -5.00
CA VAL A 155 -0.14 -5.16 -5.28
C VAL A 155 1.02 -4.28 -5.69
N SER A 156 0.77 -3.44 -6.70
CA SER A 156 1.68 -2.37 -7.11
C SER A 156 0.87 -1.11 -7.35
N VAL A 157 1.25 -0.01 -6.70
CA VAL A 157 0.58 1.28 -6.80
C VAL A 157 1.59 2.38 -7.04
N ASN A 158 1.19 3.38 -7.82
CA ASN A 158 2.01 4.54 -8.11
C ASN A 158 1.45 5.77 -7.37
N TYR A 159 2.33 6.61 -6.85
CA TYR A 159 1.99 7.88 -6.23
C TYR A 159 2.90 8.99 -6.71
N THR A 160 2.30 10.04 -7.27
CA THR A 160 3.02 11.16 -7.87
C THR A 160 2.93 12.38 -6.96
N ALA A 161 4.00 12.67 -6.23
CA ALA A 161 4.13 13.85 -5.38
C ALA A 161 5.61 14.21 -5.19
N VAL A 162 5.88 15.49 -4.94
CA VAL A 162 7.22 16.00 -4.60
C VAL A 162 7.26 16.31 -3.11
N GLY A 163 8.32 15.88 -2.43
CA GLY A 163 8.53 16.14 -1.01
C GLY A 163 8.85 14.88 -0.22
N ARG A 164 8.70 14.94 1.10
CA ARG A 164 8.87 13.80 2.01
C ARG A 164 7.55 13.05 2.10
N ILE A 165 7.49 11.83 1.61
CA ILE A 165 6.26 11.03 1.53
C ILE A 165 6.27 9.95 2.61
N GLN A 166 5.12 9.72 3.23
CA GLN A 166 4.84 8.58 4.11
C GLN A 166 3.46 8.01 3.78
#